data_AF-A0A9P9A9B1-F1
#
_entry.id   AF-A0A9P9A9B1-F1
#
_cell.length_a   1.000
_cell.length_b   1.000
_cell.length_c   1.000
_cell.angle_alpha   90.00
_cell.angle_beta   90.00
_cell.angle_gamma   90.00
#
_symmetry.space_group_name_H-M   'P 1'
#
loop_
_entity.id
_entity.type
_entity.pdbx_description
1 polymer ?
#
loop_
_entity_poly.entity_id
_entity_poly.type
_entity_poly.pdbx_seq_one_letter_code
_entity_poly.pdbx_strand_id
1 'polypeptide(L)'
;MAHVIPGVPSSGGTRFPKHYAMSKWNEDHLRFEADVFELEVIGQIPKTIHGVFYRVQPDHAFPPRFAETEIPLNGDGNVSSFYIKDGHVDFKQRYVKTPRLIAEREARRALFGRYRNKYTDDPTVQSVLQGTTANTHVVFHDNKLMALKEDARPMEMDPITLDTIGYIDYHGTLRCPTHTAHPKADADTGELVCFGYEAAGDASPDICSFTVNKNGKITEEVWFQAPWPCMIHDFWSTDNWVIYPINGLKANLEQMKAGGDHFYWDENLDYQLLGVIPRRGAKPEDAKWFKTPQGCFSHTINAYEEDGKLVLDANVWTDAHFPFFPNSKGERFFTDPTKVTSPILRFRFDPNGSTGETIHPEHVHVRGVNEFGRIDDRLQGKKYSRVWILQIDPTHPLRLNDHEFAARNAGFNTLACYNFDTGEIQTYQHGDDSTFQEPVFVPRHENAGPEDGYILVVADRYRENRNVLLLFNAEDISKGPLAEVKLPFKLMDGLHGSWVDGKEVDAVRDASAARQAGQK
;
A
#
# COMPACT_ATOMS: atom_id res chain seq x y z
N MET A 1 -32.15 -14.52 9.70
CA MET A 1 -31.86 -13.51 10.73
C MET A 1 -32.21 -14.10 12.09
N ALA A 2 -31.25 -14.25 13.01
CA ALA A 2 -31.59 -14.59 14.38
C ALA A 2 -32.43 -13.45 14.96
N HIS A 3 -33.62 -13.77 15.47
CA HIS A 3 -34.46 -12.80 16.18
C HIS A 3 -33.71 -12.34 17.43
N VAL A 4 -33.24 -11.10 17.41
CA VAL A 4 -32.81 -10.41 18.63
C VAL A 4 -34.08 -10.21 19.46
N ILE A 5 -34.22 -10.95 20.55
CA ILE A 5 -35.27 -10.71 21.54
C ILE A 5 -34.92 -9.38 22.22
N PRO A 6 -35.73 -8.33 22.08
CA PRO A 6 -35.48 -7.06 22.75
C PRO A 6 -35.46 -7.29 24.27
N GLY A 7 -34.40 -6.85 24.96
CA GLY A 7 -34.29 -6.92 26.43
C GLY A 7 -33.43 -8.05 27.00
N VAL A 8 -32.83 -8.91 26.17
CA VAL A 8 -31.82 -9.89 26.63
C VAL A 8 -30.42 -9.39 26.24
N PRO A 9 -29.50 -9.13 27.21
CA PRO A 9 -28.12 -8.81 26.90
C PRO A 9 -27.47 -9.96 26.11
N SER A 10 -27.03 -9.72 24.89
CA SER A 10 -26.26 -10.71 24.11
C SER A 10 -24.80 -10.75 24.58
N SER A 11 -24.55 -11.17 25.82
CA SER A 11 -23.24 -11.07 26.46
C SER A 11 -22.35 -12.30 26.20
N GLY A 12 -22.09 -12.63 24.94
CA GLY A 12 -21.18 -13.75 24.60
C GLY A 12 -20.80 -13.95 23.13
N GLY A 13 -21.38 -13.19 22.19
CA GLY A 13 -21.07 -13.32 20.76
C GLY A 13 -20.10 -12.25 20.26
N THR A 14 -19.27 -12.61 19.28
CA THR A 14 -18.42 -11.66 18.55
C THR A 14 -19.29 -10.80 17.63
N ARG A 15 -19.39 -9.50 17.90
CA ARG A 15 -20.18 -8.55 17.08
C ARG A 15 -19.32 -7.38 16.64
N PHE A 16 -19.27 -7.16 15.34
CA PHE A 16 -18.61 -6.00 14.76
C PHE A 16 -19.53 -4.76 14.78
N PRO A 17 -18.95 -3.56 14.92
CA PRO A 17 -19.69 -2.32 14.79
C PRO A 17 -20.14 -2.11 13.34
N LYS A 18 -21.27 -1.42 13.13
CA LYS A 18 -21.88 -1.26 11.80
C LYS A 18 -21.31 -0.11 10.96
N HIS A 19 -20.42 0.73 11.51
CA HIS A 19 -20.10 2.05 10.94
C HIS A 19 -18.59 2.38 10.91
N TYR A 20 -17.71 1.38 10.90
CA TYR A 20 -16.26 1.62 10.91
C TYR A 20 -15.57 1.39 9.55
N ALA A 21 -16.34 1.00 8.53
CA ALA A 21 -15.82 0.66 7.21
C ALA A 21 -15.55 1.93 6.37
N MET A 22 -14.38 1.98 5.71
CA MET A 22 -13.99 3.07 4.80
C MET A 22 -14.87 3.17 3.56
N SER A 23 -15.42 2.03 3.14
CA SER A 23 -16.25 1.90 1.95
C SER A 23 -17.48 1.08 2.28
N LYS A 24 -18.50 1.21 1.42
CA LYS A 24 -19.66 0.32 1.46
C LYS A 24 -19.27 -1.15 1.24
N TRP A 25 -18.18 -1.39 0.50
CA TRP A 25 -17.66 -2.72 0.27
C TRP A 25 -17.15 -3.36 1.57
N ASN A 26 -16.56 -2.59 2.47
CA ASN A 26 -15.97 -3.12 3.70
C ASN A 26 -16.92 -3.24 4.90
N GLU A 27 -18.23 -3.01 4.75
CA GLU A 27 -19.19 -3.12 5.86
C GLU A 27 -19.30 -4.54 6.45
N ASP A 28 -19.03 -5.57 5.64
CA ASP A 28 -19.04 -6.98 6.07
C ASP A 28 -17.60 -7.49 6.24
N HIS A 29 -17.26 -8.00 7.42
CA HIS A 29 -15.96 -8.64 7.68
C HIS A 29 -15.97 -10.09 7.23
N LEU A 30 -14.97 -10.45 6.44
CA LEU A 30 -14.91 -11.75 5.78
C LEU A 30 -14.12 -12.75 6.62
N ARG A 31 -12.90 -12.37 7.06
CA ARG A 31 -12.09 -13.10 8.04
C ARG A 31 -11.85 -14.57 7.72
N PHE A 32 -11.76 -14.89 6.44
CA PHE A 32 -11.50 -16.27 5.99
C PHE A 32 -10.06 -16.43 5.50
N GLU A 33 -9.62 -17.68 5.56
CA GLU A 33 -8.42 -18.19 4.93
C GLU A 33 -8.89 -19.31 3.99
N ALA A 34 -8.45 -19.32 2.74
CA ALA A 34 -8.99 -20.24 1.73
C ALA A 34 -7.96 -20.62 0.67
N ASP A 35 -8.30 -21.69 -0.05
CA ASP A 35 -7.60 -22.19 -1.23
C ASP A 35 -8.67 -22.47 -2.28
N VAL A 36 -8.46 -22.00 -3.50
CA VAL A 36 -9.29 -22.33 -4.65
C VAL A 36 -8.37 -22.69 -5.80
N PHE A 37 -8.51 -23.90 -6.31
CA PHE A 37 -7.77 -24.35 -7.47
C PHE A 37 -8.60 -24.17 -8.71
N GLU A 38 -7.96 -23.85 -9.84
CA GLU A 38 -8.63 -23.74 -11.13
C GLU A 38 -9.80 -22.74 -11.10
N LEU A 39 -9.51 -21.48 -10.80
CA LEU A 39 -10.51 -20.41 -10.86
C LEU A 39 -11.14 -20.33 -12.26
N GLU A 40 -12.43 -19.96 -12.29
CA GLU A 40 -13.17 -19.77 -13.54
C GLU A 40 -12.58 -18.59 -14.32
N VAL A 41 -12.09 -18.85 -15.54
CA VAL A 41 -11.55 -17.84 -16.45
C VAL A 41 -12.51 -17.62 -17.61
N ILE A 42 -12.93 -16.36 -17.81
CA ILE A 42 -13.64 -15.89 -18.99
C ILE A 42 -12.63 -15.14 -19.87
N GLY A 43 -12.57 -15.46 -21.16
CA GLY A 43 -11.54 -14.93 -22.06
C GLY A 43 -10.31 -15.83 -22.10
N GLN A 44 -9.12 -15.26 -22.33
CA GLN A 44 -7.90 -16.04 -22.48
C GLN A 44 -6.70 -15.37 -21.80
N ILE A 45 -6.11 -16.08 -20.82
CA ILE A 45 -4.83 -15.71 -20.22
C ILE A 45 -3.71 -16.20 -21.14
N PRO A 46 -2.78 -15.33 -21.58
CA PRO A 46 -1.62 -15.73 -22.36
C PRO A 46 -0.74 -16.72 -21.61
N LYS A 47 -0.34 -17.80 -22.28
CA LYS A 47 0.53 -18.85 -21.70
C LYS A 47 1.93 -18.37 -21.33
N THR A 48 2.32 -17.17 -21.79
CA THR A 48 3.59 -16.54 -21.42
C THR A 48 3.59 -15.98 -20.00
N ILE A 49 2.42 -15.78 -19.39
CA ILE A 49 2.31 -15.32 -18.01
C ILE A 49 2.59 -16.51 -17.07
N HIS A 50 3.66 -16.39 -16.29
CA HIS A 50 4.01 -17.34 -15.25
C HIS A 50 4.52 -16.59 -14.03
N GLY A 51 3.79 -16.66 -12.92
CA GLY A 51 4.16 -15.98 -11.68
C GLY A 51 3.01 -15.86 -10.70
N VAL A 52 3.19 -15.01 -9.70
CA VAL A 52 2.20 -14.81 -8.64
C VAL A 52 1.94 -13.32 -8.46
N PHE A 53 0.66 -12.95 -8.45
CA PHE A 53 0.24 -11.65 -7.93
C PHE A 53 -0.11 -11.78 -6.45
N TYR A 54 0.66 -11.12 -5.59
CA TYR A 54 0.38 -11.01 -4.15
C TYR A 54 -0.24 -9.66 -3.83
N ARG A 55 -1.18 -9.65 -2.89
CA ARG A 55 -1.78 -8.42 -2.38
C ARG A 55 -2.29 -8.60 -0.96
N VAL A 56 -2.47 -7.51 -0.21
CA VAL A 56 -2.92 -7.57 1.19
C VAL A 56 -4.12 -6.67 1.46
N GLN A 57 -5.04 -7.17 2.28
CA GLN A 57 -6.16 -6.40 2.83
C GLN A 57 -6.05 -6.31 4.35
N PRO A 58 -6.32 -5.14 4.94
CA PRO A 58 -6.69 -5.05 6.34
C PRO A 58 -8.04 -5.76 6.59
N ASP A 59 -8.04 -6.76 7.45
CA ASP A 59 -9.23 -7.56 7.78
C ASP A 59 -9.23 -7.88 9.28
N HIS A 60 -9.95 -7.09 10.07
CA HIS A 60 -9.98 -7.26 11.53
C HIS A 60 -10.42 -8.67 11.94
N ALA A 61 -9.54 -9.43 12.59
CA ALA A 61 -9.89 -10.77 13.08
C ALA A 61 -10.96 -10.72 14.20
N PHE A 62 -10.93 -9.65 15.00
CA PHE A 62 -11.85 -9.41 16.12
C PHE A 62 -12.42 -7.99 16.10
N PRO A 63 -13.61 -7.77 16.70
CA PRO A 63 -14.18 -6.45 16.89
C PRO A 63 -13.18 -5.53 17.60
N PRO A 64 -12.90 -4.34 17.05
CA PRO A 64 -11.92 -3.43 17.63
C PRO A 64 -12.35 -2.91 19.00
N ARG A 65 -11.38 -2.63 19.88
CA ARG A 65 -11.63 -2.09 21.22
C ARG A 65 -12.23 -0.68 21.20
N PHE A 66 -11.87 0.11 20.20
CA PHE A 66 -12.32 1.50 20.00
C PHE A 66 -13.20 1.65 18.76
N ALA A 67 -14.16 0.73 18.62
CA ALA A 67 -15.11 0.56 17.51
C ALA A 67 -15.63 1.86 16.85
N GLU A 68 -16.00 2.88 17.62
CA GLU A 68 -16.63 4.11 17.12
C GLU A 68 -15.66 5.04 16.38
N THR A 69 -14.37 4.85 16.60
CA THR A 69 -13.28 5.71 16.07
C THR A 69 -12.18 4.87 15.40
N GLU A 70 -12.47 3.59 15.16
CA GLU A 70 -11.52 2.70 14.50
C GLU A 70 -11.35 3.09 13.04
N ILE A 71 -10.15 2.85 12.52
CA ILE A 71 -9.82 3.12 11.12
C ILE A 71 -9.41 1.82 10.42
N PRO A 72 -9.71 1.64 9.12
CA PRO A 72 -9.38 0.39 8.44
C PRO A 72 -7.89 0.08 8.34
N LEU A 73 -7.02 1.10 8.44
CA LEU A 73 -5.57 0.91 8.46
C LEU A 73 -5.06 0.09 9.67
N ASN A 74 -5.92 -0.19 10.67
CA ASN A 74 -5.62 -0.94 11.88
C ASN A 74 -6.12 -2.40 11.86
N GLY A 75 -6.68 -2.88 10.74
CA GLY A 75 -7.09 -4.29 10.59
C GLY A 75 -5.91 -5.24 10.37
N ASP A 76 -6.02 -6.50 10.77
CA ASP A 76 -4.95 -7.49 10.61
C ASP A 76 -4.68 -7.80 9.13
N GLY A 77 -3.41 -7.95 8.73
CA GLY A 77 -3.05 -8.24 7.35
C GLY A 77 -3.50 -9.62 6.91
N ASN A 78 -4.29 -9.68 5.83
CA ASN A 78 -4.73 -10.91 5.19
C ASN A 78 -4.23 -10.93 3.73
N VAL A 79 -3.23 -11.77 3.45
CA VAL A 79 -2.51 -11.81 2.17
C VAL A 79 -3.21 -12.78 1.24
N SER A 80 -3.49 -12.32 0.01
CA SER A 80 -3.95 -13.11 -1.11
C SER A 80 -2.82 -13.35 -2.11
N SER A 81 -2.80 -14.53 -2.73
CA SER A 81 -1.96 -14.86 -3.88
C SER A 81 -2.79 -15.41 -5.03
N PHE A 82 -2.55 -14.91 -6.23
CA PHE A 82 -3.05 -15.46 -7.49
C PHE A 82 -1.88 -16.07 -8.25
N TYR A 83 -1.71 -17.39 -8.18
CA TYR A 83 -0.69 -18.10 -8.95
C TYR A 83 -1.19 -18.34 -10.36
N ILE A 84 -0.50 -17.80 -11.35
CA ILE A 84 -0.88 -17.86 -12.76
C ILE A 84 0.17 -18.65 -13.52
N LYS A 85 -0.26 -19.70 -14.23
CA LYS A 85 0.62 -20.51 -15.08
C LYS A 85 -0.15 -21.20 -16.18
N ASP A 86 0.39 -21.19 -17.40
CA ASP A 86 -0.16 -21.91 -18.55
C ASP A 86 -1.64 -21.60 -18.88
N GLY A 87 -2.12 -20.44 -18.44
CA GLY A 87 -3.51 -20.00 -18.60
C GLY A 87 -4.46 -20.37 -17.45
N HIS A 88 -3.93 -21.00 -16.40
CA HIS A 88 -4.64 -21.41 -15.19
C HIS A 88 -4.35 -20.45 -14.04
N VAL A 89 -5.31 -20.29 -13.13
CA VAL A 89 -5.15 -19.45 -11.93
C VAL A 89 -5.62 -20.19 -10.68
N ASP A 90 -4.72 -20.29 -9.71
CA ASP A 90 -5.02 -20.75 -8.36
C ASP A 90 -5.02 -19.56 -7.39
N PHE A 91 -5.86 -19.64 -6.37
CA PHE A 91 -5.96 -18.64 -5.31
C PHE A 91 -5.65 -19.22 -3.95
N LYS A 92 -4.95 -18.43 -3.13
CA LYS A 92 -4.77 -18.70 -1.70
C LYS A 92 -4.87 -17.41 -0.91
N GLN A 93 -5.44 -17.49 0.29
CA GLN A 93 -5.49 -16.38 1.24
C GLN A 93 -5.14 -16.84 2.65
N ARG A 94 -4.24 -16.12 3.33
CA ARG A 94 -3.81 -16.38 4.71
C ARG A 94 -3.61 -15.09 5.49
N TYR A 95 -3.96 -15.13 6.77
CA TYR A 95 -3.57 -14.07 7.69
C TYR A 95 -2.06 -14.08 7.92
N VAL A 96 -1.46 -12.89 7.99
CA VAL A 96 -0.12 -12.74 8.56
C VAL A 96 -0.23 -12.98 10.05
N LYS A 97 0.37 -14.06 10.54
CA LYS A 97 0.34 -14.48 11.96
C LYS A 97 1.32 -13.61 12.77
N THR A 98 1.04 -12.31 12.85
CA THR A 98 1.81 -11.38 13.68
C THR A 98 1.68 -11.74 15.16
N PRO A 99 2.64 -11.34 16.02
CA PRO A 99 2.50 -11.51 17.46
C PRO A 99 1.19 -10.93 18.01
N ARG A 100 0.73 -9.81 17.42
CA ARG A 100 -0.59 -9.22 17.70
C ARG A 100 -1.73 -10.20 17.42
N LEU A 101 -1.83 -10.71 16.19
CA LEU A 101 -2.93 -11.60 15.81
C LEU A 101 -2.92 -12.90 16.61
N ILE A 102 -1.73 -13.45 16.90
CA ILE A 102 -1.57 -14.65 17.73
C ILE A 102 -2.15 -14.41 19.12
N ALA A 103 -1.73 -13.33 19.79
CA ALA A 103 -2.21 -13.00 21.14
C ALA A 103 -3.73 -12.77 21.16
N GLU A 104 -4.29 -12.07 20.17
CA GLU A 104 -5.73 -11.82 20.07
C GLU A 104 -6.54 -13.09 19.78
N ARG A 105 -6.00 -14.01 18.96
CA ARG A 105 -6.63 -15.32 18.71
C ARG A 105 -6.64 -16.20 19.96
N GLU A 106 -5.54 -16.21 20.73
CA GLU A 106 -5.46 -16.91 22.01
C GLU A 106 -6.46 -16.35 23.03
N ALA A 107 -6.57 -15.02 23.11
CA ALA A 107 -7.51 -14.33 24.01
C ALA A 107 -8.96 -14.33 23.49
N ARG A 108 -9.18 -14.67 22.21
CA ARG A 108 -10.47 -14.61 21.51
C ARG A 108 -11.14 -13.24 21.53
N ARG A 109 -10.34 -12.18 21.54
CA ARG A 109 -10.78 -10.77 21.53
C ARG A 109 -9.63 -9.86 21.09
N ALA A 110 -9.96 -8.65 20.65
CA ALA A 110 -8.96 -7.61 20.46
C ALA A 110 -8.28 -7.25 21.80
N LEU A 111 -6.95 -7.11 21.75
CA LEU A 111 -6.08 -6.72 22.85
C LEU A 111 -5.41 -5.38 22.55
N PHE A 112 -5.05 -5.14 21.30
CA PHE A 112 -4.42 -3.91 20.85
C PHE A 112 -5.48 -2.83 20.63
N GLY A 113 -5.08 -1.58 20.85
CA GLY A 113 -5.95 -0.42 20.90
C GLY A 113 -6.01 0.35 19.59
N ARG A 114 -6.05 1.68 19.69
CA ARG A 114 -6.12 2.61 18.56
C ARG A 114 -4.90 2.45 17.65
N TYR A 115 -5.08 2.78 16.37
CA TYR A 115 -4.03 2.79 15.36
C TYR A 115 -2.75 3.49 15.86
N ARG A 116 -1.64 2.73 15.86
CA ARG A 116 -0.31 3.15 16.32
C ARG A 116 -0.30 3.82 17.72
N ASN A 117 -1.18 3.41 18.63
CA ASN A 117 -1.19 3.92 20.02
C ASN A 117 -1.14 2.82 21.08
N LYS A 118 0.09 2.43 21.46
CA LYS A 118 0.37 1.43 22.49
C LYS A 118 -0.15 1.77 23.89
N TYR A 119 -0.40 3.05 24.18
CA TYR A 119 -0.95 3.48 25.49
C TYR A 119 -2.43 3.10 25.64
N THR A 120 -3.07 2.68 24.56
CA THR A 120 -4.45 2.18 24.56
C THR A 120 -4.55 0.66 24.52
N ASP A 121 -3.42 -0.05 24.45
CA ASP A 121 -3.36 -1.51 24.44
C ASP A 121 -3.73 -2.12 25.80
N ASP A 122 -4.09 -3.40 25.79
CA ASP A 122 -4.41 -4.15 27.00
C ASP A 122 -3.10 -4.30 27.81
N PRO A 123 -3.09 -4.07 29.14
CA PRO A 123 -1.88 -4.20 29.95
C PRO A 123 -1.18 -5.57 29.80
N THR A 124 -1.91 -6.61 29.41
CA THR A 124 -1.38 -7.97 29.20
C THR A 124 -0.49 -8.11 27.96
N VAL A 125 -0.55 -7.18 27.00
CA VAL A 125 0.22 -7.25 25.74
C VAL A 125 1.36 -6.23 25.66
N GLN A 126 1.66 -5.52 26.74
CA GLN A 126 2.76 -4.53 26.78
C GLN A 126 4.15 -5.13 26.49
N SER A 127 4.32 -6.45 26.67
CA SER A 127 5.54 -7.20 26.33
C SER A 127 5.54 -7.83 24.94
N VAL A 128 4.41 -7.79 24.22
CA VAL A 128 4.33 -8.30 22.85
C VAL A 128 5.05 -7.31 21.94
N LEU A 129 6.03 -7.82 21.19
CA LEU A 129 6.79 -7.03 20.22
C LEU A 129 5.84 -6.28 19.29
N GLN A 130 6.14 -4.99 19.06
CA GLN A 130 5.49 -4.03 18.13
C GLN A 130 4.18 -4.56 17.54
N GLY A 131 3.04 -4.06 18.04
CA GLY A 131 1.65 -4.48 17.72
C GLY A 131 1.18 -4.28 16.27
N THR A 132 2.04 -4.62 15.32
CA THR A 132 1.89 -4.45 13.88
C THR A 132 0.86 -5.40 13.31
N THR A 133 0.22 -4.95 12.24
CA THR A 133 -0.76 -5.71 11.48
C THR A 133 -0.20 -6.32 10.20
N ALA A 134 0.98 -5.88 9.73
CA ALA A 134 1.59 -6.32 8.46
C ALA A 134 0.59 -6.27 7.27
N ASN A 135 -0.18 -5.18 7.18
CA ASN A 135 -1.37 -5.08 6.33
C ASN A 135 -1.25 -4.16 5.11
N THR A 136 -0.08 -3.55 4.86
CA THR A 136 0.04 -2.46 3.89
C THR A 136 0.49 -2.93 2.52
N HIS A 137 1.58 -3.70 2.43
CA HIS A 137 2.13 -4.16 1.15
C HIS A 137 2.76 -5.54 1.30
N VAL A 138 2.83 -6.30 0.21
CA VAL A 138 3.55 -7.55 0.10
C VAL A 138 4.53 -7.43 -1.04
N VAL A 139 5.82 -7.62 -0.77
CA VAL A 139 6.91 -7.54 -1.76
C VAL A 139 7.80 -8.78 -1.71
N PHE A 140 8.62 -8.99 -2.72
CA PHE A 140 9.57 -10.10 -2.78
C PHE A 140 11.00 -9.59 -2.96
N HIS A 141 11.91 -10.01 -2.08
CA HIS A 141 13.33 -9.66 -2.13
C HIS A 141 14.13 -10.67 -1.32
N ASP A 142 15.41 -10.92 -1.68
CA ASP A 142 16.26 -11.91 -1.02
C ASP A 142 15.60 -13.31 -0.92
N ASN A 143 14.82 -13.68 -1.95
CA ASN A 143 14.03 -14.92 -2.00
C ASN A 143 12.98 -15.06 -0.88
N LYS A 144 12.52 -13.94 -0.30
CA LYS A 144 11.56 -13.87 0.80
C LYS A 144 10.34 -13.07 0.38
N LEU A 145 9.15 -13.60 0.66
CA LEU A 145 7.92 -12.82 0.61
C LEU A 145 7.79 -12.01 1.90
N MET A 146 7.63 -10.70 1.80
CA MET A 146 7.66 -9.78 2.94
C MET A 146 6.33 -9.04 3.04
N ALA A 147 5.57 -9.27 4.11
CA ALA A 147 4.40 -8.48 4.46
C ALA A 147 4.84 -7.27 5.31
N LEU A 148 4.48 -6.08 4.84
CA LEU A 148 5.00 -4.80 5.33
C LEU A 148 3.94 -3.99 6.06
N LYS A 149 4.39 -3.27 7.09
CA LYS A 149 3.68 -2.18 7.75
C LYS A 149 4.70 -1.19 8.29
N GLU A 150 4.42 0.09 8.10
CA GLU A 150 5.36 1.18 8.38
C GLU A 150 5.81 1.32 9.85
N ASP A 151 5.15 0.66 10.79
CA ASP A 151 5.40 0.77 12.24
C ASP A 151 6.26 -0.37 12.82
N ALA A 152 6.73 -1.30 11.99
CA ALA A 152 7.50 -2.45 12.44
C ALA A 152 8.46 -2.98 11.37
N ARG A 153 9.24 -3.99 11.76
CA ARG A 153 10.04 -4.78 10.82
C ARG A 153 9.16 -5.63 9.89
N PRO A 154 9.61 -5.94 8.67
CA PRO A 154 8.86 -6.82 7.75
C PRO A 154 8.60 -8.20 8.35
N MET A 155 7.44 -8.78 8.04
CA MET A 155 7.11 -10.18 8.36
C MET A 155 7.37 -11.06 7.14
N GLU A 156 8.27 -12.04 7.29
CA GLU A 156 8.51 -13.07 6.28
C GLU A 156 7.34 -14.05 6.22
N MET A 157 6.97 -14.40 4.99
CA MET A 157 6.01 -15.44 4.67
C MET A 157 6.62 -16.42 3.66
N ASP A 158 6.20 -17.68 3.73
CA ASP A 158 6.46 -18.64 2.65
C ASP A 158 5.68 -18.21 1.40
N PRO A 159 6.32 -18.01 0.24
CA PRO A 159 5.64 -17.52 -0.96
C PRO A 159 4.62 -18.51 -1.54
N ILE A 160 4.68 -19.79 -1.16
CA ILE A 160 3.82 -20.84 -1.70
C ILE A 160 2.68 -21.11 -0.73
N THR A 161 2.98 -21.35 0.55
CA THR A 161 1.94 -21.70 1.53
C THR A 161 1.29 -20.48 2.17
N LEU A 162 1.93 -19.31 2.06
CA LEU A 162 1.60 -18.09 2.80
C LEU A 162 1.65 -18.27 4.32
N ASP A 163 2.36 -19.28 4.83
CA ASP A 163 2.62 -19.38 6.27
C ASP A 163 3.62 -18.31 6.70
N THR A 164 3.32 -17.65 7.81
CA THR A 164 4.23 -16.68 8.43
C THR A 164 5.43 -17.39 9.06
N ILE A 165 6.63 -16.91 8.73
CA ILE A 165 7.91 -17.45 9.22
C ILE A 165 8.38 -16.64 10.43
N GLY A 166 8.34 -15.30 10.37
CA GLY A 166 8.77 -14.44 11.47
C GLY A 166 9.20 -13.05 10.99
N TYR A 167 9.88 -12.28 11.84
CA TYR A 167 10.43 -10.98 11.43
C TYR A 167 11.69 -11.13 10.57
N ILE A 168 11.84 -10.25 9.59
CA ILE A 168 13.06 -10.10 8.80
C ILE A 168 14.01 -9.14 9.52
N ASP A 169 15.27 -9.55 9.65
CA ASP A 169 16.35 -8.76 10.25
C ASP A 169 17.50 -8.45 9.28
N TYR A 170 17.32 -8.78 7.99
CA TYR A 170 18.32 -8.60 6.93
C TYR A 170 19.68 -9.22 7.29
N HIS A 171 19.66 -10.51 7.64
CA HIS A 171 20.83 -11.27 8.10
C HIS A 171 21.52 -10.60 9.30
N GLY A 172 20.72 -10.11 10.24
CA GLY A 172 21.16 -9.40 11.44
C GLY A 172 21.70 -7.98 11.22
N THR A 173 21.55 -7.40 10.03
CA THR A 173 22.06 -6.04 9.73
C THR A 173 21.05 -4.93 10.02
N LEU A 174 19.75 -5.25 10.15
CA LEU A 174 18.70 -4.26 10.41
C LEU A 174 18.75 -3.71 11.84
N ARG A 175 19.10 -2.42 11.95
CA ARG A 175 19.07 -1.68 13.22
C ARG A 175 17.78 -0.89 13.42
N CYS A 176 17.20 -0.37 12.33
CA CYS A 176 15.97 0.41 12.38
C CYS A 176 14.83 -0.43 13.00
N PRO A 177 14.05 0.13 13.95
CA PRO A 177 12.90 -0.57 14.52
C PRO A 177 11.69 -0.57 13.57
N THR A 178 11.67 0.30 12.56
CA THR A 178 10.58 0.44 11.59
C THR A 178 11.08 0.20 10.17
N HIS A 179 10.16 -0.08 9.24
CA HIS A 179 10.45 -0.30 7.83
C HIS A 179 9.31 0.25 6.99
N THR A 180 9.60 0.97 5.92
CA THR A 180 8.60 1.46 4.98
C THR A 180 7.78 0.33 4.37
N ALA A 181 6.50 0.59 4.09
CA ALA A 181 5.69 -0.33 3.29
C ALA A 181 5.87 -0.12 1.77
N HIS A 182 6.64 0.88 1.37
CA HIS A 182 6.84 1.28 -0.02
C HIS A 182 8.31 1.23 -0.46
N PRO A 183 9.04 0.12 -0.22
CA PRO A 183 10.43 0.04 -0.63
C PRO A 183 10.54 0.15 -2.17
N LYS A 184 11.63 0.75 -2.66
CA LYS A 184 11.85 0.98 -4.10
C LYS A 184 12.92 0.02 -4.59
N ALA A 185 12.54 -0.91 -5.46
CA ALA A 185 13.44 -1.90 -6.03
C ALA A 185 14.23 -1.29 -7.19
N ASP A 186 15.54 -1.48 -7.20
CA ASP A 186 16.41 -1.13 -8.31
C ASP A 186 16.66 -2.40 -9.14
N ALA A 187 16.01 -2.46 -10.31
CA ALA A 187 16.05 -3.65 -11.16
C ALA A 187 17.43 -3.94 -11.78
N ASP A 188 18.34 -2.95 -11.86
CA ASP A 188 19.67 -3.15 -12.45
C ASP A 188 20.63 -3.77 -11.45
N THR A 189 20.51 -3.38 -10.18
CA THR A 189 21.42 -3.83 -9.10
C THR A 189 20.82 -4.96 -8.25
N GLY A 190 19.50 -5.12 -8.26
CA GLY A 190 18.75 -5.99 -7.35
C GLY A 190 18.69 -5.46 -5.93
N GLU A 191 19.02 -4.19 -5.73
CA GLU A 191 18.89 -3.54 -4.43
C GLU A 191 17.45 -3.14 -4.11
N LEU A 192 17.17 -3.00 -2.83
CA LEU A 192 15.93 -2.49 -2.29
C LEU A 192 16.25 -1.27 -1.45
N VAL A 193 15.86 -0.09 -1.94
CA VAL A 193 15.99 1.17 -1.20
C VAL A 193 14.81 1.26 -0.24
N CYS A 194 15.10 1.55 1.02
CA CYS A 194 14.15 1.54 2.12
C CYS A 194 14.39 2.74 3.06
N PHE A 195 13.45 2.93 3.97
CA PHE A 195 13.65 3.77 5.14
C PHE A 195 12.75 3.31 6.29
N GLY A 196 12.96 3.85 7.47
CA GLY A 196 11.98 3.86 8.56
C GLY A 196 11.85 5.29 9.09
N TYR A 197 10.63 5.73 9.34
CA TYR A 197 10.36 6.99 10.05
C TYR A 197 9.93 6.70 11.49
N GLU A 198 9.93 7.73 12.34
CA GLU A 198 9.82 7.57 13.79
C GLU A 198 10.83 6.54 14.33
N ALA A 199 12.02 6.53 13.71
CA ALA A 199 13.01 5.47 13.90
C ALA A 199 13.61 5.46 15.31
N ALA A 200 13.50 6.56 16.05
CA ALA A 200 13.91 6.66 17.46
C ALA A 200 12.75 6.44 18.45
N GLY A 201 11.55 6.10 17.97
CA GLY A 201 10.34 5.85 18.77
C GLY A 201 9.15 6.70 18.34
N ASP A 202 7.98 6.41 18.94
CA ASP A 202 6.70 7.03 18.61
C ASP A 202 6.78 8.57 18.56
N ALA A 203 6.31 9.15 17.46
CA ALA A 203 6.33 10.58 17.16
C ALA A 203 7.73 11.25 17.24
N SER A 204 8.82 10.50 17.05
CA SER A 204 10.16 11.08 16.82
C SER A 204 10.30 11.58 15.37
N PRO A 205 11.04 12.69 15.13
CA PRO A 205 11.32 13.17 13.77
C PRO A 205 12.42 12.36 13.06
N ASP A 206 13.01 11.36 13.71
CA ASP A 206 14.13 10.58 13.20
C ASP A 206 13.72 9.69 12.01
N ILE A 207 14.49 9.79 10.93
CA ILE A 207 14.43 8.97 9.73
C ILE A 207 15.71 8.15 9.65
N CYS A 208 15.57 6.84 9.44
CA CYS A 208 16.66 5.94 9.08
C CYS A 208 16.50 5.55 7.61
N SER A 209 17.33 6.09 6.73
CA SER A 209 17.40 5.68 5.32
C SER A 209 18.40 4.55 5.17
N PHE A 210 18.05 3.49 4.44
CA PHE A 210 18.96 2.36 4.22
C PHE A 210 18.70 1.65 2.89
N THR A 211 19.75 1.04 2.34
CA THR A 211 19.65 0.21 1.12
C THR A 211 20.03 -1.22 1.44
N VAL A 212 19.20 -2.17 1.02
CA VAL A 212 19.44 -3.61 1.15
C VAL A 212 19.91 -4.15 -0.19
N ASN A 213 21.05 -4.83 -0.23
CA ASN A 213 21.51 -5.48 -1.46
C ASN A 213 20.69 -6.72 -1.82
N LYS A 214 20.85 -7.25 -3.04
CA LYS A 214 20.13 -8.43 -3.54
C LYS A 214 20.21 -9.71 -2.69
N ASN A 215 21.14 -9.78 -1.73
CA ASN A 215 21.32 -10.90 -0.82
C ASN A 215 20.84 -10.56 0.60
N GLY A 216 19.96 -9.57 0.73
CA GLY A 216 19.32 -9.20 1.99
C GLY A 216 20.21 -8.52 3.01
N LYS A 217 21.37 -7.96 2.65
CA LYS A 217 22.25 -7.23 3.60
C LYS A 217 22.18 -5.73 3.39
N ILE A 218 22.06 -4.98 4.49
CA ILE A 218 22.14 -3.51 4.45
C ILE A 218 23.56 -3.08 4.06
N THR A 219 23.67 -2.24 3.04
CA THR A 219 24.94 -1.72 2.50
C THR A 219 25.10 -0.21 2.69
N GLU A 220 23.99 0.52 2.80
CA GLU A 220 23.95 1.96 3.08
C GLU A 220 23.01 2.17 4.27
N GLU A 221 23.37 3.04 5.21
CA GLU A 221 22.51 3.44 6.34
C GLU A 221 22.88 4.86 6.77
N VAL A 222 21.89 5.74 6.87
CA VAL A 222 22.05 7.09 7.45
C VAL A 222 20.84 7.45 8.31
N TRP A 223 21.11 8.02 9.47
CA TRP A 223 20.09 8.54 10.39
C TRP A 223 20.12 10.06 10.38
N PHE A 224 18.96 10.70 10.25
CA PHE A 224 18.82 12.16 10.25
C PHE A 224 17.42 12.54 10.75
N GLN A 225 17.18 13.83 10.97
CA GLN A 225 15.92 14.29 11.56
C GLN A 225 15.14 15.16 10.57
N ALA A 226 13.86 14.84 10.39
CA ALA A 226 12.91 15.72 9.75
C ALA A 226 12.64 16.97 10.61
N PRO A 227 12.15 18.07 10.03
CA PRO A 227 11.82 19.27 10.81
C PRO A 227 10.66 19.08 11.80
N TRP A 228 9.82 18.06 11.61
CA TRP A 228 8.79 17.63 12.54
C TRP A 228 8.41 16.16 12.29
N PRO A 229 7.83 15.46 13.29
CA PRO A 229 7.30 14.11 13.10
C PRO A 229 5.98 14.16 12.32
N CYS A 230 5.89 13.39 11.25
CA CYS A 230 4.68 13.21 10.46
C CYS A 230 4.65 11.81 9.84
N MET A 231 3.51 11.44 9.26
CA MET A 231 3.44 10.26 8.43
C MET A 231 4.27 10.47 7.16
N ILE A 232 5.34 9.69 7.02
CA ILE A 232 6.10 9.56 5.77
C ILE A 232 5.75 8.18 5.21
N HIS A 233 4.66 8.11 4.46
CA HIS A 233 4.12 6.83 3.99
C HIS A 233 4.95 6.26 2.83
N ASP A 234 5.27 7.12 1.86
CA ASP A 234 5.99 6.78 0.64
C ASP A 234 7.13 7.79 0.37
N PHE A 235 7.98 7.51 -0.60
CA PHE A 235 9.18 8.27 -0.93
C PHE A 235 9.59 8.04 -2.39
N TRP A 236 10.59 8.78 -2.87
CA TRP A 236 11.21 8.53 -4.18
C TRP A 236 12.66 8.11 -4.02
N SER A 237 13.14 7.33 -5.00
CA SER A 237 14.56 7.04 -5.18
C SER A 237 14.91 7.20 -6.65
N THR A 238 16.11 7.69 -6.92
CA THR A 238 16.76 7.71 -8.24
C THR A 238 18.09 6.97 -8.16
N ASP A 239 18.92 7.06 -9.20
CA ASP A 239 20.29 6.53 -9.19
C ASP A 239 21.14 7.16 -8.07
N ASN A 240 20.99 8.48 -7.85
CA ASN A 240 21.86 9.23 -6.95
C ASN A 240 21.16 9.82 -5.72
N TRP A 241 19.84 9.85 -5.64
CA TRP A 241 19.10 10.57 -4.58
C TRP A 241 17.96 9.75 -3.98
N VAL A 242 17.64 10.07 -2.72
CA VAL A 242 16.45 9.60 -2.02
C VAL A 242 15.68 10.82 -1.50
N ILE A 243 14.37 10.84 -1.71
CA ILE A 243 13.51 12.00 -1.48
C ILE A 243 12.31 11.64 -0.61
N TYR A 244 12.12 12.35 0.50
CA TYR A 244 11.09 12.12 1.50
C TYR A 244 10.08 13.27 1.56
N PRO A 245 8.78 13.02 1.32
CA PRO A 245 7.75 14.03 1.54
C PRO A 245 7.46 14.20 3.03
N ILE A 246 7.56 15.43 3.53
CA ILE A 246 7.20 15.82 4.89
C ILE A 246 5.97 16.72 4.82
N ASN A 247 4.86 16.26 5.38
CA ASN A 247 3.54 16.86 5.21
C ASN A 247 2.88 17.25 6.55
N GLY A 248 1.65 17.78 6.47
CA GLY A 248 0.88 18.28 7.62
C GLY A 248 0.21 17.19 8.48
N LEU A 249 0.26 15.92 8.10
CA LEU A 249 -0.27 14.81 8.91
C LEU A 249 0.72 14.45 10.02
N LYS A 250 0.82 15.31 11.03
CA LYS A 250 1.81 15.27 12.11
C LYS A 250 1.48 14.23 13.17
N ALA A 251 2.50 13.73 13.86
CA ALA A 251 2.35 12.84 15.01
C ALA A 251 2.48 13.61 16.34
N ASN A 252 1.76 13.17 17.39
CA ASN A 252 1.78 13.83 18.70
C ASN A 252 1.85 12.83 19.86
N LEU A 253 3.01 12.74 20.51
CA LEU A 253 3.25 11.81 21.61
C LEU A 253 2.36 12.07 22.83
N GLU A 254 2.12 13.33 23.19
CA GLU A 254 1.32 13.67 24.37
C GLU A 254 -0.17 13.36 24.13
N GLN A 255 -0.65 13.59 22.91
CA GLN A 255 -1.98 13.14 22.48
C GLN A 255 -2.12 11.63 22.60
N MET A 256 -1.11 10.86 22.16
CA MET A 256 -1.11 9.40 22.29
C MET A 256 -1.15 8.95 23.75
N LYS A 257 -0.31 9.52 24.62
CA LYS A 257 -0.27 9.21 26.06
C LYS A 257 -1.59 9.52 26.77
N ALA A 258 -2.32 10.52 26.30
CA ALA A 258 -3.67 10.85 26.77
C ALA A 258 -4.77 9.91 26.22
N GLY A 259 -4.41 8.89 25.42
CA GLY A 259 -5.34 7.94 24.82
C GLY A 259 -5.98 8.40 23.50
N GLY A 260 -5.48 9.49 22.91
CA GLY A 260 -5.94 10.04 21.63
C GLY A 260 -5.34 9.35 20.40
N ASP A 261 -5.49 9.97 19.23
CA ASP A 261 -4.94 9.46 17.97
C ASP A 261 -3.42 9.63 17.87
N HIS A 262 -2.77 8.83 17.03
CA HIS A 262 -1.36 8.98 16.72
C HIS A 262 -1.11 10.22 15.86
N PHE A 263 -1.86 10.34 14.76
CA PHE A 263 -1.75 11.42 13.80
C PHE A 263 -2.86 12.46 13.96
N TYR A 264 -2.56 13.69 13.55
CA TYR A 264 -3.53 14.75 13.32
C TYR A 264 -3.13 15.58 12.10
N TRP A 265 -4.11 16.14 11.41
CA TRP A 265 -3.88 17.08 10.32
C TRP A 265 -3.64 18.50 10.86
N ASP A 266 -2.48 19.07 10.58
CA ASP A 266 -2.17 20.48 10.87
C ASP A 266 -2.60 21.35 9.69
N GLU A 267 -3.84 21.82 9.72
CA GLU A 267 -4.43 22.63 8.66
C GLU A 267 -3.78 24.02 8.50
N ASN A 268 -2.96 24.44 9.48
CA ASN A 268 -2.29 25.75 9.45
C ASN A 268 -0.95 25.72 8.71
N LEU A 269 -0.47 24.54 8.31
CA LEU A 269 0.76 24.40 7.55
C LEU A 269 0.50 24.71 6.07
N ASP A 270 1.01 25.84 5.58
CA ASP A 270 0.78 26.39 4.24
C ASP A 270 1.79 25.91 3.17
N TYR A 271 2.69 24.99 3.54
CA TYR A 271 3.66 24.34 2.66
C TYR A 271 3.91 22.88 3.05
N GLN A 272 4.57 22.13 2.19
CA GLN A 272 5.18 20.85 2.53
C GLN A 272 6.69 20.92 2.29
N LEU A 273 7.43 19.89 2.73
CA LEU A 273 8.85 19.78 2.42
C LEU A 273 9.15 18.50 1.66
N LEU A 274 10.18 18.57 0.82
CA LEU A 274 10.87 17.42 0.24
C LEU A 274 12.27 17.36 0.85
N GLY A 275 12.51 16.33 1.67
CA GLY A 275 13.82 16.01 2.23
C GLY A 275 14.65 15.23 1.22
N VAL A 276 15.77 15.77 0.76
CA VAL A 276 16.62 15.17 -0.28
C VAL A 276 17.97 14.80 0.34
N ILE A 277 18.38 13.54 0.17
CA ILE A 277 19.71 13.02 0.57
C ILE A 277 20.37 12.29 -0.60
N PRO A 278 21.71 12.21 -0.64
CA PRO A 278 22.39 11.27 -1.52
C PRO A 278 21.95 9.83 -1.24
N ARG A 279 21.83 8.99 -2.27
CA ARG A 279 21.53 7.55 -2.11
C ARG A 279 22.72 6.77 -1.53
N ARG A 280 23.94 7.25 -1.76
CA ARG A 280 25.19 6.58 -1.37
C ARG A 280 26.04 7.46 -0.48
N GLY A 281 26.60 6.87 0.58
CA GLY A 281 27.55 7.55 1.46
C GLY A 281 26.99 8.81 2.13
N ALA A 282 25.66 8.90 2.25
CA ALA A 282 25.00 10.04 2.87
C ALA A 282 25.37 10.18 4.34
N LYS A 283 25.47 11.43 4.77
CA LYS A 283 25.68 11.83 6.16
C LYS A 283 24.46 12.59 6.67
N PRO A 284 24.27 12.66 7.99
CA PRO A 284 23.11 13.38 8.56
C PRO A 284 23.00 14.83 8.08
N GLU A 285 24.14 15.51 7.91
CA GLU A 285 24.21 16.90 7.45
C GLU A 285 23.91 17.11 5.94
N ASP A 286 23.82 16.04 5.15
CA ASP A 286 23.53 16.15 3.71
C ASP A 286 22.04 16.38 3.41
N ALA A 287 21.15 16.20 4.40
CA ALA A 287 19.71 16.37 4.25
C ALA A 287 19.34 17.83 3.94
N LYS A 288 18.76 18.05 2.75
CA LYS A 288 18.24 19.35 2.30
C LYS A 288 16.72 19.33 2.26
N TRP A 289 16.10 20.43 2.68
CA TRP A 289 14.63 20.55 2.78
C TRP A 289 14.12 21.59 1.79
N PHE A 290 13.47 21.13 0.73
CA PHE A 290 12.90 22.00 -0.29
C PHE A 290 11.41 22.21 -0.04
N LYS A 291 10.93 23.44 -0.18
CA LYS A 291 9.50 23.74 0.02
C LYS A 291 8.68 23.43 -1.21
N THR A 292 7.49 22.88 -1.03
CA THR A 292 6.44 22.80 -2.06
C THR A 292 5.14 23.44 -1.53
N PRO A 293 4.18 23.80 -2.40
CA PRO A 293 2.86 24.25 -1.96
C PRO A 293 2.20 23.27 -0.98
N GLN A 294 1.24 23.76 -0.20
CA GLN A 294 0.41 22.94 0.68
C GLN A 294 -0.24 21.77 -0.08
N GLY A 295 -0.35 20.64 0.60
CA GLY A 295 -1.03 19.43 0.14
C GLY A 295 -0.70 18.25 1.04
N CYS A 296 -0.99 17.04 0.58
CA CYS A 296 -0.57 15.79 1.20
C CYS A 296 -0.05 14.83 0.12
N PHE A 297 1.24 14.53 0.15
CA PHE A 297 1.82 13.43 -0.61
C PHE A 297 1.47 12.13 0.11
N SER A 298 0.69 11.26 -0.53
CA SER A 298 0.36 9.93 -0.02
C SER A 298 1.25 8.90 -0.72
N HIS A 299 0.92 8.55 -1.97
CA HIS A 299 1.75 7.72 -2.83
C HIS A 299 2.60 8.54 -3.80
N THR A 300 3.80 8.03 -4.06
CA THR A 300 4.65 8.51 -5.15
C THR A 300 4.44 7.63 -6.38
N ILE A 301 4.63 8.19 -7.59
CA ILE A 301 4.56 7.38 -8.83
C ILE A 301 5.97 6.90 -9.17
N ASN A 302 6.86 7.82 -9.54
CA ASN A 302 8.26 7.51 -9.83
C ASN A 302 9.10 8.78 -9.80
N ALA A 303 10.43 8.60 -9.80
CA ALA A 303 11.39 9.68 -9.96
C ALA A 303 12.54 9.26 -10.87
N TYR A 304 13.18 10.22 -11.51
CA TYR A 304 14.40 10.01 -12.28
C TYR A 304 15.22 11.30 -12.36
N GLU A 305 16.43 11.20 -12.90
CA GLU A 305 17.33 12.33 -13.10
C GLU A 305 17.40 12.69 -14.59
N GLU A 306 17.31 13.98 -14.90
CA GLU A 306 17.41 14.51 -16.26
C GLU A 306 18.09 15.89 -16.22
N ASP A 307 19.15 16.05 -17.01
CA ASP A 307 19.95 17.28 -17.08
C ASP A 307 20.42 17.80 -15.70
N GLY A 308 20.80 16.88 -14.80
CA GLY A 308 21.25 17.19 -13.43
C GLY A 308 20.14 17.59 -12.46
N LYS A 309 18.88 17.50 -12.86
CA LYS A 309 17.70 17.80 -12.03
C LYS A 309 16.97 16.53 -11.65
N LEU A 310 16.32 16.56 -10.50
CA LEU A 310 15.31 15.58 -10.12
C LEU A 310 14.01 15.86 -10.89
N VAL A 311 13.39 14.80 -11.39
CA VAL A 311 12.02 14.81 -11.90
C VAL A 311 11.20 13.87 -11.03
N LEU A 312 10.21 14.41 -10.31
CA LEU A 312 9.37 13.65 -9.38
C LEU A 312 7.91 13.70 -9.84
N ASP A 313 7.29 12.54 -9.95
CA ASP A 313 5.86 12.40 -10.22
C ASP A 313 5.14 11.81 -9.00
N ALA A 314 4.01 12.42 -8.63
CA ALA A 314 3.09 11.90 -7.62
C ALA A 314 1.68 12.44 -7.84
N ASN A 315 0.70 11.72 -7.29
CA ASN A 315 -0.61 12.30 -7.00
C ASN A 315 -0.54 13.07 -5.67
N VAL A 316 -0.91 14.35 -5.69
CA VAL A 316 -0.79 15.21 -4.49
C VAL A 316 -2.18 15.64 -4.05
N TRP A 317 -2.60 15.20 -2.88
CA TRP A 317 -3.90 15.58 -2.32
C TRP A 317 -3.91 17.06 -1.98
N THR A 318 -4.97 17.76 -2.37
CA THR A 318 -5.12 19.21 -2.12
C THR A 318 -5.44 19.54 -0.67
N ASP A 319 -5.81 18.54 0.13
CA ASP A 319 -6.11 18.62 1.56
C ASP A 319 -5.79 17.26 2.21
N ALA A 320 -6.21 17.04 3.46
CA ALA A 320 -6.04 15.78 4.17
C ALA A 320 -6.55 14.56 3.37
N HIS A 321 -5.63 13.68 2.96
CA HIS A 321 -5.95 12.43 2.28
C HIS A 321 -6.77 11.47 3.15
N PHE A 322 -6.46 11.44 4.45
CA PHE A 322 -7.07 10.56 5.44
C PHE A 322 -7.93 11.38 6.42
N PRO A 323 -9.15 11.78 6.02
CA PRO A 323 -9.99 12.66 6.83
C PRO A 323 -10.54 11.98 8.09
N PHE A 324 -10.35 10.67 8.24
CA PHE A 324 -10.64 9.98 9.49
C PHE A 324 -9.65 10.31 10.61
N PHE A 325 -8.43 10.81 10.31
CA PHE A 325 -7.58 11.40 11.35
C PHE A 325 -8.14 12.76 11.76
N PRO A 326 -8.07 13.14 13.05
CA PRO A 326 -8.57 14.43 13.49
C PRO A 326 -7.73 15.59 12.93
N ASN A 327 -8.32 16.77 12.77
CA ASN A 327 -7.58 18.03 12.61
C ASN A 327 -7.03 18.54 13.96
N SER A 328 -6.39 19.71 13.97
CA SER A 328 -5.86 20.33 15.21
C SER A 328 -6.93 20.67 16.27
N LYS A 329 -8.22 20.63 15.92
CA LYS A 329 -9.36 20.85 16.82
C LYS A 329 -10.02 19.55 17.30
N GLY A 330 -9.53 18.39 16.85
CA GLY A 330 -10.10 17.08 17.20
C GLY A 330 -11.29 16.66 16.32
N GLU A 331 -11.59 17.39 15.24
CA GLU A 331 -12.69 17.09 14.33
C GLU A 331 -12.24 16.07 13.28
N ARG A 332 -13.09 15.09 12.96
CA ARG A 332 -12.87 14.12 11.87
C ARG A 332 -13.83 14.43 10.71
N PHE A 333 -13.46 14.00 9.51
CA PHE A 333 -14.23 14.22 8.29
C PHE A 333 -14.56 15.71 8.08
N PHE A 334 -13.60 16.57 8.42
CA PHE A 334 -13.71 18.03 8.39
C PHE A 334 -13.62 18.62 6.98
N THR A 335 -13.14 17.84 6.00
CA THR A 335 -13.06 18.24 4.59
C THR A 335 -14.33 17.87 3.83
N ASP A 336 -14.76 18.72 2.91
CA ASP A 336 -15.79 18.37 1.91
C ASP A 336 -15.17 17.46 0.83
N PRO A 337 -15.50 16.16 0.78
CA PRO A 337 -14.88 15.22 -0.14
C PRO A 337 -15.16 15.55 -1.61
N THR A 338 -16.14 16.40 -1.91
CA THR A 338 -16.41 16.86 -3.29
C THR A 338 -15.44 17.94 -3.77
N LYS A 339 -14.66 18.54 -2.86
CA LYS A 339 -13.70 19.62 -3.15
C LYS A 339 -12.25 19.15 -3.08
N VAL A 340 -12.00 18.01 -2.46
CA VAL A 340 -10.66 17.43 -2.34
C VAL A 340 -10.34 16.68 -3.64
N THR A 341 -9.17 16.95 -4.20
CA THR A 341 -8.66 16.28 -5.40
C THR A 341 -7.24 15.78 -5.16
N SER A 342 -6.76 14.89 -6.02
CA SER A 342 -5.39 14.39 -6.07
C SER A 342 -4.88 14.37 -7.51
N PRO A 343 -4.57 15.56 -8.08
CA PRO A 343 -3.98 15.65 -9.42
C PRO A 343 -2.62 14.95 -9.49
N ILE A 344 -2.28 14.45 -10.67
CA ILE A 344 -0.93 13.96 -10.97
C ILE A 344 -0.05 15.17 -11.29
N LEU A 345 0.95 15.42 -10.46
CA LEU A 345 1.86 16.55 -10.55
C LEU A 345 3.27 16.09 -10.87
N ARG A 346 3.97 16.84 -11.74
CA ARG A 346 5.40 16.69 -11.98
C ARG A 346 6.16 17.86 -11.40
N PHE A 347 7.14 17.58 -10.56
CA PHE A 347 8.10 18.55 -10.03
C PHE A 347 9.45 18.34 -10.71
N ARG A 348 10.14 19.44 -11.04
CA ARG A 348 11.50 19.41 -11.59
C ARG A 348 12.38 20.46 -10.94
N PHE A 349 13.46 20.05 -10.29
CA PHE A 349 14.35 20.96 -9.57
C PHE A 349 15.78 20.41 -9.42
N ASP A 350 16.73 21.30 -9.16
CA ASP A 350 18.12 20.93 -8.88
C ASP A 350 18.26 20.48 -7.40
N PRO A 351 18.67 19.23 -7.12
CA PRO A 351 18.89 18.75 -5.75
C PRO A 351 20.04 19.48 -5.02
N ASN A 352 20.87 20.22 -5.76
CA ASN A 352 21.92 21.09 -5.22
C ASN A 352 21.54 22.58 -5.20
N GLY A 353 20.32 22.91 -5.60
CA GLY A 353 19.82 24.28 -5.66
C GLY A 353 19.48 24.90 -4.29
N SER A 354 18.91 26.11 -4.35
CA SER A 354 18.44 26.85 -3.17
C SER A 354 17.24 26.16 -2.52
N THR A 355 17.25 26.05 -1.19
CA THR A 355 16.11 25.59 -0.37
C THR A 355 15.21 26.74 0.09
N GLY A 356 15.55 27.98 -0.24
CA GLY A 356 14.80 29.17 0.17
C GLY A 356 13.56 29.46 -0.67
N GLU A 357 13.48 28.90 -1.88
CA GLU A 357 12.39 29.10 -2.82
C GLU A 357 11.42 27.91 -2.82
N THR A 358 10.13 28.20 -3.04
CA THR A 358 9.11 27.15 -3.19
C THR A 358 9.19 26.55 -4.58
N ILE A 359 9.34 25.22 -4.65
CA ILE A 359 9.24 24.44 -5.87
C ILE A 359 7.77 24.25 -6.21
N HIS A 360 7.35 24.84 -7.32
CA HIS A 360 6.03 24.61 -7.89
C HIS A 360 6.07 23.45 -8.89
N PRO A 361 4.96 22.71 -9.06
CA PRO A 361 4.90 21.69 -10.10
C PRO A 361 5.12 22.35 -11.47
N GLU A 362 5.99 21.76 -12.27
CA GLU A 362 6.24 22.19 -13.65
C GLU A 362 5.06 21.80 -14.55
N HIS A 363 4.37 20.72 -14.21
CA HIS A 363 3.21 20.23 -14.96
C HIS A 363 2.13 19.62 -14.07
N VAL A 364 0.87 19.79 -14.50
CA VAL A 364 -0.31 19.09 -13.96
C VAL A 364 -0.79 18.14 -15.05
N HIS A 365 -0.36 16.88 -15.00
CA HIS A 365 -0.67 15.89 -16.03
C HIS A 365 -2.17 15.60 -16.09
N VAL A 366 -2.77 15.42 -14.92
CA VAL A 366 -4.15 14.97 -14.78
C VAL A 366 -4.79 15.66 -13.59
N ARG A 367 -6.05 16.08 -13.73
CA ARG A 367 -6.86 16.64 -12.64
C ARG A 367 -7.88 15.61 -12.14
N GLY A 368 -8.44 15.86 -10.97
CA GLY A 368 -9.43 14.98 -10.35
C GLY A 368 -8.81 14.16 -9.21
N VAL A 369 -9.48 13.07 -8.82
CA VAL A 369 -9.01 12.17 -7.77
C VAL A 369 -8.35 10.97 -8.42
N ASN A 370 -7.01 10.92 -8.35
CA ASN A 370 -6.17 9.84 -8.85
C ASN A 370 -5.30 9.29 -7.72
N GLU A 371 -5.15 7.97 -7.65
CA GLU A 371 -4.39 7.29 -6.60
C GLU A 371 -3.95 5.90 -7.04
N PHE A 372 -3.05 5.28 -6.28
CA PHE A 372 -2.54 3.93 -6.56
C PHE A 372 -1.90 3.83 -7.95
N GLY A 373 -1.05 4.80 -8.27
CA GLY A 373 -0.33 4.89 -9.53
C GLY A 373 0.81 3.87 -9.61
N ARG A 374 0.86 3.12 -10.70
CA ARG A 374 1.83 2.03 -10.92
C ARG A 374 2.47 2.15 -12.28
N ILE A 375 3.72 1.73 -12.36
CA ILE A 375 4.54 1.74 -13.57
C ILE A 375 4.99 0.32 -13.88
N ASP A 376 5.75 0.16 -14.97
CA ASP A 376 6.63 -1.00 -15.09
C ASP A 376 7.72 -0.90 -14.02
N ASP A 377 7.66 -1.75 -12.99
CA ASP A 377 8.56 -1.70 -11.82
C ASP A 377 10.06 -1.84 -12.21
N ARG A 378 10.38 -2.33 -13.43
CA ARG A 378 11.76 -2.35 -13.98
C ARG A 378 12.32 -0.94 -14.27
N LEU A 379 11.43 0.06 -14.31
CA LEU A 379 11.73 1.48 -14.55
C LEU A 379 11.68 2.32 -13.26
N GLN A 380 11.54 1.70 -12.08
CA GLN A 380 11.64 2.41 -10.82
C GLN A 380 12.99 3.15 -10.73
N GLY A 381 12.95 4.46 -10.45
CA GLY A 381 14.13 5.32 -10.41
C GLY A 381 14.63 5.81 -11.78
N LYS A 382 13.97 5.40 -12.87
CA LYS A 382 14.36 5.68 -14.27
C LYS A 382 13.26 6.38 -15.04
N LYS A 383 13.63 6.96 -16.19
CA LYS A 383 12.67 7.58 -17.10
C LYS A 383 11.70 6.53 -17.64
N TYR A 384 10.43 6.90 -17.70
CA TYR A 384 9.30 6.06 -18.05
C TYR A 384 8.23 6.91 -18.73
N SER A 385 7.32 6.27 -19.45
CA SER A 385 6.34 6.94 -20.29
C SER A 385 4.92 6.76 -19.76
N ARG A 386 4.59 5.63 -19.13
CA ARG A 386 3.21 5.32 -18.73
C ARG A 386 3.05 5.12 -17.23
N VAL A 387 1.90 5.57 -16.73
CA VAL A 387 1.38 5.19 -15.40
C VAL A 387 -0.02 4.61 -15.56
N TRP A 388 -0.27 3.48 -14.91
CA TRP A 388 -1.60 2.90 -14.73
C TRP A 388 -2.07 3.24 -13.32
N ILE A 389 -3.24 3.85 -13.20
CA ILE A 389 -3.68 4.49 -11.97
C ILE A 389 -5.19 4.39 -11.82
N LEU A 390 -5.66 4.46 -10.59
CA LEU A 390 -7.08 4.45 -10.29
C LEU A 390 -7.64 5.87 -10.23
N GLN A 391 -8.87 6.04 -10.69
CA GLN A 391 -9.55 7.32 -10.70
C GLN A 391 -10.97 7.21 -10.12
N ILE A 392 -11.42 8.27 -9.45
CA ILE A 392 -12.84 8.51 -9.21
C ILE A 392 -13.38 9.39 -10.34
N ASP A 393 -14.18 8.81 -11.23
CA ASP A 393 -14.94 9.54 -12.24
C ASP A 393 -16.36 9.83 -11.73
N PRO A 394 -16.67 11.08 -11.35
CA PRO A 394 -17.97 11.43 -10.80
C PRO A 394 -19.11 11.39 -11.83
N THR A 395 -18.82 11.23 -13.12
CA THR A 395 -19.82 11.12 -14.19
C THR A 395 -20.38 9.70 -14.34
N HIS A 396 -19.74 8.72 -13.72
CA HIS A 396 -20.12 7.31 -13.74
C HIS A 396 -20.48 6.83 -12.32
N PRO A 397 -21.70 7.16 -11.82
CA PRO A 397 -22.07 6.82 -10.45
C PRO A 397 -22.16 5.31 -10.25
N LEU A 398 -21.52 4.83 -9.19
CA LEU A 398 -21.50 3.42 -8.81
C LEU A 398 -22.87 2.97 -8.28
N ARG A 399 -23.39 1.87 -8.83
CA ARG A 399 -24.61 1.20 -8.37
C ARG A 399 -24.26 0.05 -7.44
N LEU A 400 -24.83 0.08 -6.25
CA LEU A 400 -24.73 -1.01 -5.28
C LEU A 400 -25.67 -2.17 -5.65
N ASN A 401 -26.83 -1.82 -6.22
CA ASN A 401 -27.86 -2.72 -6.74
C ASN A 401 -28.75 -1.96 -7.73
N ASP A 402 -29.87 -2.57 -8.16
CA ASP A 402 -30.78 -1.98 -9.15
C ASP A 402 -31.52 -0.72 -8.66
N HIS A 403 -31.46 -0.41 -7.36
CA HIS A 403 -32.22 0.66 -6.73
C HIS A 403 -31.34 1.68 -5.96
N GLU A 404 -30.09 1.33 -5.66
CA GLU A 404 -29.21 2.12 -4.80
C GLU A 404 -27.88 2.47 -5.47
N PHE A 405 -27.46 3.71 -5.26
CA PHE A 405 -26.15 4.21 -5.66
C PHE A 405 -25.24 4.32 -4.44
N ALA A 406 -23.96 4.12 -4.66
CA ALA A 406 -22.94 4.37 -3.66
C ALA A 406 -22.71 5.88 -3.50
N ALA A 407 -22.15 6.28 -2.36
CA ALA A 407 -21.66 7.64 -2.19
C ALA A 407 -20.55 7.95 -3.21
N ARG A 408 -20.34 9.23 -3.55
CA ARG A 408 -19.35 9.67 -4.56
C ARG A 408 -17.90 9.25 -4.24
N ASN A 409 -17.63 8.85 -3.00
CA ASN A 409 -16.33 8.41 -2.49
C ASN A 409 -16.30 6.90 -2.15
N ALA A 410 -17.20 6.10 -2.72
CA ALA A 410 -17.31 4.67 -2.37
C ALA A 410 -16.14 3.80 -2.83
N GLY A 411 -15.26 4.32 -3.68
CA GLY A 411 -14.07 3.64 -4.21
C GLY A 411 -13.69 4.22 -5.58
N PHE A 412 -12.66 3.67 -6.20
CA PHE A 412 -12.22 4.06 -7.54
C PHE A 412 -13.00 3.29 -8.60
N ASN A 413 -13.79 3.97 -9.41
CA ASN A 413 -14.69 3.35 -10.40
C ASN A 413 -14.09 3.28 -11.81
N THR A 414 -12.85 3.74 -11.99
CA THR A 414 -12.19 3.81 -13.30
C THR A 414 -10.72 3.41 -13.17
N LEU A 415 -10.26 2.51 -14.05
CA LEU A 415 -8.84 2.30 -14.33
C LEU A 415 -8.42 3.26 -15.45
N ALA A 416 -7.32 3.98 -15.26
CA ALA A 416 -6.76 4.88 -16.26
C ALA A 416 -5.30 4.53 -16.58
N CYS A 417 -4.89 4.80 -17.81
CA CYS A 417 -3.49 4.81 -18.22
C CYS A 417 -3.17 6.18 -18.82
N TYR A 418 -2.12 6.80 -18.30
CA TYR A 418 -1.63 8.09 -18.78
C TYR A 418 -0.26 7.90 -19.42
N ASN A 419 -0.10 8.38 -20.65
CA ASN A 419 1.19 8.43 -21.32
C ASN A 419 1.77 9.84 -21.23
N PHE A 420 2.83 10.03 -20.44
CA PHE A 420 3.49 11.30 -20.21
C PHE A 420 4.26 11.85 -21.42
N ASP A 421 4.61 11.02 -22.40
CA ASP A 421 5.29 11.47 -23.62
C ASP A 421 4.31 12.03 -24.65
N THR A 422 3.13 11.39 -24.79
CA THR A 422 2.13 11.76 -25.81
C THR A 422 0.98 12.61 -25.26
N GLY A 423 0.75 12.59 -23.94
CA GLY A 423 -0.43 13.17 -23.30
C GLY A 423 -1.70 12.33 -23.49
N GLU A 424 -1.58 11.11 -24.04
CA GLU A 424 -2.73 10.22 -24.25
C GLU A 424 -3.29 9.72 -22.91
N ILE A 425 -4.62 9.64 -22.86
CA ILE A 425 -5.38 9.13 -21.72
C ILE A 425 -6.25 7.97 -22.21
N GLN A 426 -6.07 6.81 -21.61
CA GLN A 426 -6.94 5.66 -21.78
C GLN A 426 -7.70 5.43 -20.48
N THR A 427 -8.98 5.09 -20.57
CA THR A 427 -9.81 4.76 -19.40
C THR A 427 -10.63 3.50 -19.66
N TYR A 428 -10.92 2.79 -18.58
CA TYR A 428 -11.81 1.64 -18.59
C TYR A 428 -12.67 1.61 -17.32
N GLN A 429 -13.96 1.38 -17.51
CA GLN A 429 -14.92 1.07 -16.46
C GLN A 429 -15.48 -0.34 -16.68
N HIS A 430 -15.73 -1.05 -15.59
CA HIS A 430 -16.26 -2.41 -15.65
C HIS A 430 -17.74 -2.44 -15.23
N GLY A 431 -18.62 -2.09 -16.16
CA GLY A 431 -20.04 -1.89 -15.86
C GLY A 431 -20.28 -0.68 -14.95
N ASP A 432 -21.46 -0.62 -14.33
CA ASP A 432 -21.87 0.46 -13.43
C ASP A 432 -21.87 0.05 -11.95
N ASP A 433 -21.32 -1.11 -11.62
CA ASP A 433 -21.37 -1.74 -10.29
C ASP A 433 -20.00 -2.21 -9.80
N SER A 434 -18.92 -1.64 -10.33
CA SER A 434 -17.56 -2.04 -9.97
C SER A 434 -16.69 -0.91 -9.49
N THR A 435 -15.90 -1.19 -8.45
CA THR A 435 -14.69 -0.44 -8.11
C THR A 435 -13.45 -1.27 -8.41
N PHE A 436 -12.30 -0.62 -8.43
CA PHE A 436 -11.01 -1.24 -8.68
C PHE A 436 -10.11 -1.04 -7.45
N GLN A 437 -9.29 -2.06 -7.18
CA GLN A 437 -8.16 -2.00 -6.25
C GLN A 437 -6.87 -1.72 -7.02
N GLU A 438 -5.73 -1.60 -6.34
CA GLU A 438 -4.45 -1.23 -6.98
C GLU A 438 -4.09 -2.14 -8.17
N PRO A 439 -3.73 -1.57 -9.35
CA PRO A 439 -3.25 -2.35 -10.48
C PRO A 439 -1.82 -2.86 -10.25
N VAL A 440 -1.34 -3.82 -11.05
CA VAL A 440 0.08 -4.19 -11.08
C VAL A 440 0.51 -4.50 -12.51
N PHE A 441 1.71 -4.04 -12.87
CA PHE A 441 2.31 -4.33 -14.17
C PHE A 441 2.95 -5.72 -14.17
N VAL A 442 2.76 -6.43 -15.28
CA VAL A 442 3.34 -7.75 -15.53
C VAL A 442 4.07 -7.69 -16.88
N PRO A 443 5.41 -7.82 -16.92
CA PRO A 443 6.14 -7.89 -18.19
C PRO A 443 5.61 -9.01 -19.10
N ARG A 444 5.55 -8.78 -20.41
CA ARG A 444 5.02 -9.79 -21.37
C ARG A 444 5.76 -11.13 -21.27
N HIS A 445 7.07 -11.03 -21.04
CA HIS A 445 8.04 -12.07 -20.75
C HIS A 445 9.31 -11.41 -20.21
N GLU A 446 10.26 -12.20 -19.69
CA GLU A 446 11.53 -11.73 -19.09
C GLU A 446 12.28 -10.68 -19.94
N ASN A 447 12.35 -10.89 -21.26
CA ASN A 447 13.07 -10.01 -22.19
C ASN A 447 12.19 -8.94 -22.87
N ALA A 448 11.00 -8.66 -22.35
CA ALA A 448 10.07 -7.71 -22.97
C ALA A 448 10.64 -6.30 -22.89
N GLY A 449 10.34 -5.46 -23.89
CA GLY A 449 10.70 -4.05 -23.83
C GLY A 449 10.06 -3.37 -22.60
N PRO A 450 10.55 -2.18 -22.22
CA PRO A 450 9.90 -1.36 -21.20
C PRO A 450 8.40 -1.19 -21.51
N GLU A 451 7.55 -1.35 -20.50
CA GLU A 451 6.09 -1.18 -20.59
C GLU A 451 5.35 -2.15 -21.53
N ASP A 452 6.07 -3.09 -22.18
CA ASP A 452 5.46 -4.15 -22.98
C ASP A 452 5.02 -5.30 -22.06
N GLY A 453 3.72 -5.38 -21.82
CA GLY A 453 3.19 -6.35 -20.88
C GLY A 453 1.69 -6.28 -20.69
N TYR A 454 1.29 -6.52 -19.45
CA TYR A 454 -0.08 -6.64 -19.03
C TYR A 454 -0.31 -5.86 -17.74
N ILE A 455 -1.57 -5.53 -17.48
CA ILE A 455 -2.02 -5.02 -16.17
C ILE A 455 -2.97 -6.02 -15.54
N LEU A 456 -2.67 -6.39 -14.30
CA LEU A 456 -3.61 -7.11 -13.44
C LEU A 456 -4.26 -6.11 -12.49
N VAL A 457 -5.58 -6.22 -12.29
CA VAL A 457 -6.31 -5.38 -11.34
C VAL A 457 -7.49 -6.16 -10.76
N VAL A 458 -7.69 -6.06 -9.46
CA VAL A 458 -8.88 -6.63 -8.80
C VAL A 458 -10.04 -5.64 -8.95
N ALA A 459 -11.20 -6.12 -9.39
CA ALA A 459 -12.44 -5.36 -9.37
C ALA A 459 -13.44 -5.94 -8.37
N ASP A 460 -14.09 -5.05 -7.61
CA ASP A 460 -15.11 -5.35 -6.62
C ASP A 460 -16.49 -5.30 -7.27
N ARG A 461 -17.15 -6.44 -7.48
CA ARG A 461 -18.45 -6.52 -8.17
C ARG A 461 -19.60 -6.38 -7.17
N TYR A 462 -20.19 -5.19 -7.04
CA TYR A 462 -21.23 -4.90 -6.04
C TYR A 462 -22.48 -5.77 -6.17
N ARG A 463 -23.03 -5.92 -7.39
CA ARG A 463 -24.24 -6.74 -7.58
C ARG A 463 -24.01 -8.23 -7.34
N GLU A 464 -22.80 -8.71 -7.61
CA GLU A 464 -22.46 -10.13 -7.50
C GLU A 464 -21.85 -10.51 -6.15
N ASN A 465 -21.52 -9.51 -5.32
CA ASN A 465 -20.85 -9.64 -4.03
C ASN A 465 -19.63 -10.58 -4.11
N ARG A 466 -18.76 -10.32 -5.10
CA ARG A 466 -17.52 -11.06 -5.34
C ARG A 466 -16.45 -10.15 -5.92
N ASN A 467 -15.22 -10.65 -5.93
CA ASN A 467 -14.14 -10.03 -6.68
C ASN A 467 -13.90 -10.76 -8.00
N VAL A 468 -13.38 -10.04 -8.96
CA VAL A 468 -12.80 -10.59 -10.18
C VAL A 468 -11.39 -10.03 -10.35
N LEU A 469 -10.46 -10.84 -10.84
CA LEU A 469 -9.14 -10.38 -11.28
C LEU A 469 -9.19 -10.17 -12.79
N LEU A 470 -8.94 -8.95 -13.22
CA LEU A 470 -8.97 -8.56 -14.62
C LEU A 470 -7.54 -8.46 -15.16
N LEU A 471 -7.33 -9.00 -16.36
CA LEU A 471 -6.06 -8.95 -17.09
C LEU A 471 -6.22 -8.11 -18.35
N PHE A 472 -5.46 -7.03 -18.49
CA PHE A 472 -5.46 -6.14 -19.67
C PHE A 472 -4.17 -6.24 -20.45
N ASN A 473 -4.22 -5.92 -21.75
CA ASN A 473 -3.00 -5.55 -22.47
C ASN A 473 -2.56 -4.15 -21.99
N ALA A 474 -1.32 -4.02 -21.52
CA ALA A 474 -0.84 -2.77 -20.94
C ALA A 474 -0.81 -1.60 -21.94
N GLU A 475 -0.60 -1.89 -23.24
CA GLU A 475 -0.52 -0.88 -24.30
C GLU A 475 -1.86 -0.14 -24.53
N ASP A 476 -2.99 -0.82 -24.33
CA ASP A 476 -4.31 -0.27 -24.61
C ASP A 476 -5.38 -0.90 -23.72
N ILE A 477 -5.61 -0.28 -22.56
CA ILE A 477 -6.62 -0.74 -21.59
C ILE A 477 -8.06 -0.45 -22.06
N SER A 478 -8.24 0.46 -23.03
CA SER A 478 -9.57 0.88 -23.50
C SER A 478 -10.32 -0.23 -24.25
N LYS A 479 -9.58 -1.24 -24.74
CA LYS A 479 -10.13 -2.44 -25.37
C LYS A 479 -10.80 -3.40 -24.39
N GLY A 480 -10.65 -3.17 -23.09
CA GLY A 480 -11.15 -4.05 -22.04
C GLY A 480 -10.21 -5.23 -21.74
N PRO A 481 -10.58 -6.07 -20.76
CA PRO A 481 -9.73 -7.16 -20.30
C PRO A 481 -9.65 -8.29 -21.34
N LEU A 482 -8.46 -8.86 -21.48
CA LEU A 482 -8.20 -10.12 -22.20
C LEU A 482 -8.81 -11.32 -21.48
N ALA A 483 -8.81 -11.27 -20.15
CA ALA A 483 -9.39 -12.28 -19.30
C ALA A 483 -9.96 -11.69 -18.01
N GLU A 484 -11.03 -12.31 -17.53
CA GLU A 484 -11.65 -12.08 -16.23
C GLU A 484 -11.61 -13.39 -15.45
N VAL A 485 -10.98 -13.37 -14.28
CA VAL A 485 -10.83 -14.52 -13.40
C VAL A 485 -11.75 -14.34 -12.21
N LYS A 486 -12.78 -15.17 -12.11
CA LYS A 486 -13.85 -15.00 -11.13
C LYS A 486 -13.50 -15.67 -9.81
N LEU A 487 -13.48 -14.89 -8.72
CA LEU A 487 -13.46 -15.46 -7.39
C LEU A 487 -14.88 -15.92 -7.00
N PRO A 488 -15.01 -17.06 -6.31
CA PRO A 488 -16.31 -17.53 -5.85
C PRO A 488 -16.81 -16.79 -4.59
N PHE A 489 -16.04 -15.81 -4.09
CA PHE A 489 -16.33 -15.01 -2.92
C PHE A 489 -15.84 -13.57 -3.09
N LYS A 490 -16.28 -12.73 -2.17
CA LYS A 490 -15.78 -11.37 -1.96
C LYS A 490 -14.46 -11.39 -1.19
N LEU A 491 -13.63 -10.38 -1.44
CA LEU A 491 -12.45 -9.92 -0.72
C LEU A 491 -12.75 -8.56 -0.10
N MET A 492 -11.95 -8.12 0.87
CA MET A 492 -12.03 -6.74 1.34
C MET A 492 -11.31 -5.83 0.35
N ASP A 493 -11.59 -4.52 0.41
CA ASP A 493 -10.65 -3.56 -0.17
C ASP A 493 -9.30 -3.81 0.49
N GLY A 494 -8.23 -3.84 -0.28
CA GLY A 494 -6.94 -3.72 0.36
C GLY A 494 -6.09 -2.64 -0.24
N LEU A 495 -4.82 -2.73 0.16
CA LEU A 495 -3.83 -1.71 -0.09
C LEU A 495 -2.96 -2.18 -1.26
N HIS A 496 -1.69 -2.47 -1.03
CA HIS A 496 -0.75 -2.70 -2.12
C HIS A 496 -0.55 -4.17 -2.48
N GLY A 497 -0.03 -4.39 -3.68
CA GLY A 497 0.38 -5.70 -4.17
C GLY A 497 1.53 -5.67 -5.17
N SER A 498 2.18 -6.82 -5.33
CA SER A 498 3.33 -7.00 -6.21
C SER A 498 3.18 -8.24 -7.08
N TRP A 499 3.69 -8.15 -8.30
CA TRP A 499 3.90 -9.30 -9.18
C TRP A 499 5.29 -9.88 -8.91
N VAL A 500 5.39 -11.21 -8.85
CA VAL A 500 6.65 -11.94 -8.71
C VAL A 500 6.75 -12.95 -9.83
N ASP A 501 7.90 -13.00 -10.51
CA ASP A 501 8.10 -13.91 -11.63
C ASP A 501 8.07 -15.37 -11.15
N GLY A 502 7.46 -16.23 -11.96
CA GLY A 502 7.28 -17.64 -11.61
C GLY A 502 8.60 -18.38 -11.42
N LYS A 503 9.69 -17.95 -12.07
CA LYS A 503 11.02 -18.54 -11.84
C LYS A 503 11.54 -18.28 -10.43
N GLU A 504 11.27 -17.11 -9.87
CA GLU A 504 11.69 -16.76 -8.50
C GLU A 504 10.91 -17.60 -7.49
N VAL A 505 9.60 -17.73 -7.67
CA VAL A 505 8.74 -18.55 -6.81
C VAL A 505 9.08 -20.04 -6.93
N ASP A 506 9.28 -20.53 -8.15
CA ASP A 506 9.66 -21.91 -8.41
C ASP A 506 11.05 -22.23 -7.81
N ALA A 507 12.02 -21.30 -7.87
CA ALA A 507 13.32 -21.49 -7.24
C ALA A 507 13.22 -21.65 -5.72
N VAL A 508 12.36 -20.86 -5.05
CA VAL A 508 12.08 -21.03 -3.62
C VAL A 508 11.42 -22.38 -3.33
N ARG A 509 10.46 -22.80 -4.17
CA ARG A 509 9.80 -24.11 -4.07
C ARG A 509 10.80 -25.25 -4.11
N ASP A 510 11.67 -25.24 -5.11
CA ASP A 510 12.64 -26.31 -5.34
C ASP A 510 13.68 -26.36 -4.21
N ALA A 511 14.14 -25.20 -3.73
CA ALA A 511 15.04 -25.12 -2.57
C ALA A 511 14.39 -25.65 -1.28
N SER A 512 13.11 -25.37 -1.05
CA SER A 512 12.36 -25.90 0.10
C SER A 512 12.14 -27.42 0.00
N ALA A 513 11.80 -27.93 -1.18
CA ALA A 513 11.66 -29.37 -1.42
C ALA A 513 12.98 -30.13 -1.21
N ALA A 514 14.10 -29.60 -1.71
CA ALA A 514 15.42 -30.19 -1.54
C ALA A 514 15.83 -30.28 -0.05
N ARG A 515 15.55 -29.23 0.74
CA ARG A 515 15.81 -29.22 2.19
C ARG A 515 15.01 -30.29 2.94
N GLN A 516 13.74 -30.49 2.58
CA GLN A 516 12.90 -31.53 3.18
C GLN A 516 13.35 -32.94 2.78
N ALA A 517 13.82 -33.12 1.54
CA ALA A 517 14.31 -34.41 1.05
C ALA A 517 15.63 -34.83 1.70
N GLY A 518 16.55 -33.89 1.97
CA GLY A 518 17.84 -34.17 2.63
C GLY A 518 17.77 -34.35 4.16
N GLN A 519 16.60 -34.15 4.77
CA GLN A 519 16.33 -34.40 6.19
C GLN A 519 15.69 -35.77 6.46
N LYS A 520 15.35 -36.53 5.40
CA LYS A 520 14.91 -37.93 5.48
C LYS A 520 16.08 -38.85 5.17
#